data_AF-A0A914TGR3-F1
#
_entry.id   AF-A0A914TGR3-F1
#
_cell.length_a   1.000
_cell.length_b   1.000
_cell.length_c   1.000
_cell.angle_alpha   90.00
_cell.angle_beta   90.00
_cell.angle_gamma   90.00
#
_symmetry.space_group_name_H-M   'P 1'
#
loop_
_entity.id
_entity.type
_entity.pdbx_description
1 polymer ?
#
loop_
_entity_poly.entity_id
_entity_poly.type
_entity_poly.pdbx_seq_one_letter_code
_entity_poly.pdbx_strand_id
1 'polypeptide(L)'
;MSRWNIIFLLGWISVIQAQCPTDGILVSSNPEFCYIFKSIPTTFDNATIACAQLGGVIATIDNAFTNSHSWVGRWGWIDDSNTTYQDWLNNQQPNGSQYVSAVVNAKSGYWTPASTYNSNPYVCAVRYGNVTACPGYNYVYYPPTNKCYKGLRYVEDWNSAEYDCQRYGGHLASLNSLKEDIFVAITQVIYQPYLDNLQWIVLKYSNTTKQFEWSDGSPATYFRWAQGFPQEPISSYPYGAFNFHSGQFLNFEAGGALTGEICEIASNFKV
;
A
#
# COMPACT_ATOMS: atom_id res chain seq x y z
N MET A 1 -26.16 66.94 -2.72
CA MET A 1 -24.97 66.08 -2.97
C MET A 1 -24.83 65.13 -1.80
N SER A 2 -25.02 63.83 -2.03
CA SER A 2 -24.37 62.75 -1.27
C SER A 2 -24.92 61.41 -1.77
N ARG A 3 -24.06 60.66 -2.45
CA ARG A 3 -24.26 59.25 -2.83
C ARG A 3 -24.18 58.37 -1.59
N TRP A 4 -25.02 57.34 -1.50
CA TRP A 4 -24.75 56.15 -0.69
C TRP A 4 -24.99 54.90 -1.55
N ASN A 5 -23.91 54.12 -1.70
CA ASN A 5 -23.84 52.87 -2.43
C ASN A 5 -24.51 51.75 -1.63
N ILE A 6 -25.28 50.91 -2.32
CA ILE A 6 -25.74 49.61 -1.81
C ILE A 6 -24.56 48.64 -1.90
N ILE A 7 -24.05 48.19 -0.75
CA ILE A 7 -23.05 47.13 -0.67
C ILE A 7 -23.80 45.79 -0.65
N PHE A 8 -23.69 45.01 -1.72
CA PHE A 8 -24.01 43.60 -1.69
C PHE A 8 -22.89 42.86 -0.95
N LEU A 9 -23.16 42.43 0.28
CA LEU A 9 -22.37 41.40 0.94
C LEU A 9 -22.80 40.04 0.37
N LEU A 10 -22.29 39.70 -0.82
CA LEU A 10 -22.16 38.29 -1.19
C LEU A 10 -20.93 37.77 -0.45
N GLY A 11 -21.19 37.20 0.73
CA GLY A 11 -20.21 36.44 1.49
C GLY A 11 -19.62 35.38 0.57
N TRP A 12 -18.32 35.49 0.37
CA TRP A 12 -17.51 34.48 -0.28
C TRP A 12 -17.59 33.21 0.59
N ILE A 13 -18.47 32.28 0.22
CA ILE A 13 -18.21 30.88 0.52
C ILE A 13 -17.03 30.53 -0.37
N SER A 14 -15.82 30.73 0.14
CA SER A 14 -14.62 30.14 -0.42
C SER A 14 -14.81 28.63 -0.34
N VAL A 15 -15.37 28.06 -1.41
CA VAL A 15 -15.21 26.64 -1.72
C VAL A 15 -13.71 26.46 -1.83
N ILE A 16 -13.08 25.91 -0.79
CA ILE A 16 -11.70 25.44 -0.87
C ILE A 16 -11.75 24.27 -1.83
N GLN A 17 -11.57 24.55 -3.12
CA GLN A 17 -11.42 23.52 -4.13
C GLN A 17 -10.02 22.95 -3.91
N ALA A 18 -9.94 21.88 -3.13
CA ALA A 18 -8.70 21.16 -2.87
C ALA A 18 -8.15 20.66 -4.23
N GLN A 19 -7.18 21.39 -4.76
CA GLN A 19 -6.53 21.09 -6.03
C GLN A 19 -5.61 19.87 -5.85
N CYS A 20 -5.33 19.14 -6.93
CA CYS A 20 -4.38 18.03 -6.91
C CYS A 20 -3.06 18.41 -6.23
N PRO A 21 -2.33 17.46 -5.60
CA PRO A 21 -0.95 17.70 -5.18
C PRO A 21 -0.17 18.35 -6.33
N THR A 22 0.76 19.26 -6.01
CA THR A 22 1.53 19.98 -7.04
C THR A 22 2.08 18.98 -8.07
N ASP A 23 1.86 19.26 -9.36
CA ASP A 23 2.19 18.42 -10.53
C ASP A 23 1.20 17.29 -10.91
N GLY A 24 0.05 17.18 -10.24
CA GLY A 24 -1.03 16.24 -10.60
C GLY A 24 -2.05 16.81 -11.62
N ILE A 25 -2.52 15.95 -12.52
CA ILE A 25 -3.56 16.27 -13.52
C ILE A 25 -4.86 15.55 -13.13
N LEU A 26 -5.97 16.29 -13.08
CA LEU A 26 -7.30 15.72 -12.96
C LEU A 26 -7.82 15.32 -14.34
N VAL A 27 -8.33 14.10 -14.48
CA VAL A 27 -8.90 13.62 -15.75
C VAL A 27 -10.41 13.56 -15.61
N SER A 28 -11.14 14.18 -16.54
CA SER A 28 -12.61 14.33 -16.45
C SER A 28 -13.38 13.01 -16.45
N SER A 29 -12.82 11.95 -17.02
CA SER A 29 -13.40 10.61 -16.99
C SER A 29 -13.22 9.89 -15.67
N ASN A 30 -12.27 10.32 -14.83
CA ASN A 30 -12.04 9.80 -13.50
C ASN A 30 -11.70 10.93 -12.53
N PRO A 31 -12.70 11.77 -12.18
CA PRO A 31 -12.49 12.98 -11.38
C PRO A 31 -12.18 12.66 -9.91
N GLU A 32 -12.25 11.39 -9.51
CA GLU A 32 -11.85 10.94 -8.18
C GLU A 32 -10.33 10.82 -8.02
N PHE A 33 -9.54 10.89 -9.10
CA PHE A 33 -8.09 10.72 -9.06
C PHE A 33 -7.32 11.84 -9.78
N CYS A 34 -6.22 12.22 -9.15
CA CYS A 34 -5.14 13.04 -9.67
C CYS A 34 -4.00 12.13 -10.16
N TYR A 35 -3.59 12.33 -11.41
CA TYR A 35 -2.52 11.57 -12.04
C TYR A 35 -1.22 12.35 -12.03
N ILE A 36 -0.17 11.82 -11.40
CA ILE A 36 1.13 12.47 -11.22
C ILE A 36 2.17 11.72 -12.04
N PHE A 37 2.75 12.39 -13.03
CA PHE A 37 3.74 11.80 -13.94
C PHE A 37 5.15 11.91 -13.36
N LYS A 38 5.88 10.79 -13.31
CA LYS A 38 7.26 10.71 -12.83
C LYS A 38 8.18 10.29 -13.97
N SER A 39 8.95 11.25 -14.46
CA SER A 39 9.84 11.10 -15.61
C SER A 39 11.16 10.41 -15.30
N ILE A 40 11.59 10.39 -14.03
CA ILE A 40 12.80 9.69 -13.58
C ILE A 40 12.51 8.19 -13.57
N PRO A 41 13.17 7.40 -14.44
CA PRO A 41 12.92 5.97 -14.50
C PRO A 41 13.38 5.27 -13.24
N THR A 42 12.58 4.31 -12.79
CA THR A 42 12.93 3.44 -11.65
C THR A 42 12.29 2.06 -11.82
N THR A 43 12.69 1.11 -10.98
CA THR A 43 12.12 -0.23 -10.96
C THR A 43 10.65 -0.19 -10.56
N PHE A 44 9.90 -1.24 -10.93
CA PHE A 44 8.46 -1.31 -10.62
C PHE A 44 8.17 -1.19 -9.11
N ASP A 45 9.01 -1.80 -8.28
CA ASP A 45 8.86 -1.77 -6.83
C ASP A 45 9.08 -0.35 -6.27
N ASN A 46 10.15 0.31 -6.71
CA ASN A 46 10.44 1.70 -6.32
C ASN A 46 9.35 2.67 -6.81
N ALA A 47 8.79 2.43 -7.99
CA ALA A 47 7.70 3.23 -8.54
C ALA A 47 6.42 3.09 -7.70
N THR A 48 6.05 1.85 -7.33
CA THR A 48 4.90 1.54 -6.46
C THR A 48 4.99 2.29 -5.14
N ILE A 49 6.18 2.34 -4.57
CA ILE A 49 6.49 3.01 -3.33
C ILE A 49 6.41 4.52 -3.45
N ALA A 50 7.03 5.09 -4.47
CA ALA A 50 6.97 6.53 -4.72
C ALA A 50 5.51 7.01 -4.89
N CYS A 51 4.64 6.21 -5.49
CA CYS A 51 3.21 6.51 -5.55
C CYS A 51 2.52 6.37 -4.20
N ALA A 52 2.88 5.36 -3.40
CA ALA A 52 2.36 5.19 -2.05
C ALA A 52 2.73 6.37 -1.12
N GLN A 53 3.90 6.99 -1.28
CA GLN A 53 4.27 8.22 -0.55
C GLN A 53 3.35 9.39 -0.84
N LEU A 54 2.77 9.42 -2.04
CA LEU A 54 1.83 10.45 -2.46
C LEU A 54 0.39 10.13 -1.99
N GLY A 55 0.20 9.06 -1.19
CA GLY A 55 -1.12 8.58 -0.80
C GLY A 55 -1.89 7.95 -1.97
N GLY A 56 -1.17 7.44 -2.97
CA GLY A 56 -1.73 6.85 -4.17
C GLY A 56 -1.10 5.50 -4.52
N VAL A 57 -1.37 5.04 -5.72
CA VAL A 57 -0.85 3.78 -6.27
C VAL A 57 -0.31 4.01 -7.67
N ILE A 58 0.38 3.03 -8.26
CA ILE A 58 0.66 3.07 -9.70
C ILE A 58 -0.67 3.15 -10.44
N ALA A 59 -0.76 4.10 -11.36
CA ALA A 59 -1.98 4.36 -12.10
C ALA A 59 -2.45 3.09 -12.81
N THR A 60 -3.73 2.83 -12.63
CA THR A 60 -4.46 1.77 -13.31
C THR A 60 -5.10 2.36 -14.57
N ILE A 61 -5.07 1.60 -15.66
CA ILE A 61 -5.61 2.04 -16.95
C ILE A 61 -6.96 1.36 -17.12
N ASP A 62 -8.02 2.06 -16.71
CA ASP A 62 -9.40 1.58 -16.86
C ASP A 62 -9.99 1.96 -18.23
N ASN A 63 -9.31 2.86 -18.98
CA ASN A 63 -9.61 3.26 -20.36
C ASN A 63 -8.36 3.90 -21.00
N ALA A 64 -8.24 3.82 -22.33
CA ALA A 64 -7.05 4.28 -23.06
C ALA A 64 -6.81 5.80 -22.90
N PHE A 65 -5.65 6.18 -22.36
CA PHE A 65 -5.16 7.56 -22.37
C PHE A 65 -3.89 7.68 -23.21
N THR A 66 -3.84 8.72 -24.05
CA THR A 66 -2.73 9.00 -24.97
C THR A 66 -1.67 9.90 -24.34
N ASN A 67 -0.45 9.38 -24.09
CA ASN A 67 0.88 10.00 -24.34
C ASN A 67 2.04 9.37 -23.50
N SER A 68 3.06 8.80 -24.18
CA SER A 68 4.37 8.29 -23.70
C SER A 68 4.47 7.12 -22.67
N HIS A 69 5.49 6.26 -22.82
CA HIS A 69 5.60 4.98 -22.10
C HIS A 69 5.54 5.11 -20.56
N SER A 70 4.76 4.27 -19.86
CA SER A 70 4.59 4.31 -18.40
C SER A 70 4.33 2.93 -17.79
N TRP A 71 4.72 2.70 -16.53
CA TRP A 71 4.32 1.49 -15.78
C TRP A 71 2.80 1.39 -15.60
N VAL A 72 2.28 0.17 -15.75
CA VAL A 72 0.88 -0.24 -15.50
C VAL A 72 0.93 -1.47 -14.59
N GLY A 73 -0.04 -1.63 -13.69
CA GLY A 73 -0.01 -2.59 -12.58
C GLY A 73 0.33 -4.06 -12.90
N ARG A 74 0.39 -4.88 -11.83
CA ARG A 74 0.58 -6.34 -11.91
C ARG A 74 -0.64 -7.01 -12.58
N TRP A 75 -0.52 -8.26 -13.04
CA TRP A 75 -1.67 -9.06 -13.47
C TRP A 75 -2.66 -9.25 -12.32
N GLY A 76 -3.72 -8.44 -12.32
CA GLY A 76 -4.51 -8.11 -11.14
C GLY A 76 -4.02 -6.78 -10.56
N TRP A 77 -4.85 -5.75 -10.74
CA TRP A 77 -4.52 -4.39 -10.34
C TRP A 77 -4.16 -4.30 -8.85
N ILE A 78 -3.19 -3.43 -8.55
CA ILE A 78 -2.67 -3.24 -7.18
C ILE A 78 -3.74 -2.63 -6.27
N ASP A 79 -4.68 -1.89 -6.85
CA ASP A 79 -5.81 -1.23 -6.18
C ASP A 79 -7.11 -2.06 -6.17
N ASP A 80 -7.06 -3.33 -6.60
CA ASP A 80 -8.24 -4.20 -6.76
C ASP A 80 -9.31 -3.67 -7.73
N SER A 81 -8.98 -2.76 -8.66
CA SER A 81 -9.93 -2.31 -9.67
C SER A 81 -10.40 -3.49 -10.54
N ASN A 82 -11.71 -3.65 -10.73
CA ASN A 82 -12.28 -4.71 -11.56
C ASN A 82 -12.32 -4.24 -13.02
N THR A 83 -11.18 -4.26 -13.70
CA THR A 83 -11.14 -3.86 -15.11
C THR A 83 -11.16 -5.08 -16.02
N THR A 84 -12.08 -5.09 -16.98
CA THR A 84 -12.03 -6.00 -18.13
C THR A 84 -11.17 -5.45 -19.28
N TYR A 85 -10.63 -4.24 -19.14
CA TYR A 85 -9.89 -3.54 -20.18
C TYR A 85 -8.44 -4.04 -20.26
N GLN A 86 -8.02 -4.45 -21.47
CA GLN A 86 -6.67 -4.90 -21.79
C GLN A 86 -6.36 -4.55 -23.24
N ASP A 87 -5.16 -4.06 -23.53
CA ASP A 87 -4.77 -3.63 -24.89
C ASP A 87 -3.32 -4.02 -25.22
N TRP A 88 -3.09 -5.32 -25.47
CA TRP A 88 -1.76 -5.90 -25.69
C TRP A 88 -1.22 -5.66 -27.10
N LEU A 89 0.02 -5.19 -27.21
CA LEU A 89 0.70 -5.05 -28.51
C LEU A 89 0.75 -6.42 -29.21
N ASN A 90 0.20 -6.52 -30.42
CA ASN A 90 0.21 -7.74 -31.23
C ASN A 90 -0.30 -9.00 -30.50
N ASN A 91 -1.25 -8.86 -29.56
CA ASN A 91 -1.72 -9.95 -28.70
C ASN A 91 -0.59 -10.66 -27.92
N GLN A 92 0.51 -9.96 -27.61
CA GLN A 92 1.62 -10.47 -26.82
C GLN A 92 1.29 -10.49 -25.32
N GLN A 93 0.13 -11.05 -24.98
CA GLN A 93 -0.15 -11.45 -23.61
C GLN A 93 0.95 -12.45 -23.20
N PRO A 94 1.70 -12.21 -22.11
CA PRO A 94 2.73 -13.12 -21.67
C PRO A 94 2.09 -14.41 -21.18
N ASN A 95 2.45 -15.50 -21.85
CA ASN A 95 2.12 -16.86 -21.42
C ASN A 95 3.05 -17.27 -20.28
N GLY A 96 2.66 -17.01 -19.04
CA GLY A 96 3.36 -17.51 -17.85
C GLY A 96 4.39 -16.58 -17.21
N SER A 97 4.99 -17.08 -16.14
CA SER A 97 5.62 -16.42 -14.98
C SER A 97 6.80 -15.45 -15.21
N GLN A 98 7.21 -15.21 -16.45
CA GLN A 98 8.41 -14.41 -16.74
C GLN A 98 8.20 -12.90 -16.52
N TYR A 99 6.98 -12.40 -16.72
CA TYR A 99 6.66 -10.98 -16.60
C TYR A 99 5.41 -10.79 -15.75
N VAL A 100 5.60 -10.29 -14.53
CA VAL A 100 4.50 -10.00 -13.59
C VAL A 100 3.94 -8.58 -13.74
N SER A 101 4.64 -7.70 -14.46
CA SER A 101 4.30 -6.28 -14.64
C SER A 101 4.21 -5.92 -16.13
N ALA A 102 3.53 -4.80 -16.44
CA ALA A 102 3.36 -4.30 -17.80
C ALA A 102 3.80 -2.84 -17.91
N VAL A 103 4.32 -2.46 -19.07
CA VAL A 103 4.51 -1.06 -19.43
C VAL A 103 3.60 -0.73 -20.60
N VAL A 104 2.86 0.36 -20.52
CA VAL A 104 2.15 0.92 -21.66
C VAL A 104 3.15 1.69 -22.51
N ASN A 105 3.08 1.56 -23.82
CA ASN A 105 3.64 2.53 -24.75
C ASN A 105 2.58 3.58 -25.02
N ALA A 106 2.62 4.71 -24.34
CA ALA A 106 1.52 5.65 -24.54
C ALA A 106 1.66 6.53 -25.80
N LYS A 107 2.58 6.26 -26.74
CA LYS A 107 2.40 6.70 -28.14
C LYS A 107 1.38 5.81 -28.87
N SER A 108 1.39 4.52 -28.59
CA SER A 108 0.53 3.54 -29.27
C SER A 108 -0.66 3.07 -28.44
N GLY A 109 -0.70 3.36 -27.14
CA GLY A 109 -1.69 2.83 -26.19
C GLY A 109 -1.46 1.37 -25.81
N TYR A 110 -0.75 0.61 -26.65
CA TYR A 110 -0.48 -0.80 -26.42
C TYR A 110 0.43 -1.10 -25.24
N TRP A 111 0.13 -2.19 -24.56
CA TRP A 111 0.87 -2.71 -23.41
C TRP A 111 1.87 -3.75 -23.88
N THR A 112 3.04 -3.74 -23.26
CA THR A 112 4.08 -4.74 -23.45
C THR A 112 4.49 -5.33 -22.10
N PRO A 113 4.71 -6.66 -22.01
CA PRO A 113 5.25 -7.28 -20.80
C PRO A 113 6.60 -6.66 -20.44
N ALA A 114 6.82 -6.40 -19.16
CA ALA A 114 8.07 -5.81 -18.68
C ALA A 114 8.57 -6.52 -17.43
N SER A 115 9.90 -6.67 -17.35
CA SER A 115 10.59 -7.16 -16.16
C SER A 115 10.55 -6.10 -15.06
N THR A 116 10.20 -6.48 -13.83
CA THR A 116 10.13 -5.57 -12.67
C THR A 116 11.46 -4.89 -12.36
N TYR A 117 12.58 -5.48 -12.80
CA TYR A 117 13.93 -4.95 -12.65
C TYR A 117 14.29 -3.85 -13.66
N ASN A 118 13.51 -3.69 -14.73
CA ASN A 118 13.76 -2.62 -15.70
C ASN A 118 13.41 -1.27 -15.08
N SER A 119 14.20 -0.24 -15.39
CA SER A 119 13.89 1.12 -14.96
C SER A 119 13.00 1.80 -16.01
N ASN A 120 11.77 2.14 -15.65
CA ASN A 120 10.85 2.90 -16.51
C ASN A 120 10.23 4.08 -15.74
N PRO A 121 9.85 5.16 -16.44
CA PRO A 121 8.99 6.19 -15.86
C PRO A 121 7.63 5.62 -15.47
N TYR A 122 6.92 6.30 -14.58
CA TYR A 122 5.68 5.82 -13.99
C TYR A 122 4.68 6.95 -13.74
N VAL A 123 3.42 6.58 -13.57
CA VAL A 123 2.32 7.49 -13.23
C VAL A 123 1.71 7.03 -11.94
N CYS A 124 1.50 7.95 -11.01
CA CYS A 124 0.80 7.70 -9.76
C CYS A 124 -0.64 8.19 -9.86
N ALA A 125 -1.60 7.38 -9.44
CA ALA A 125 -2.99 7.79 -9.23
C ALA A 125 -3.21 8.05 -7.72
N VAL A 126 -3.54 9.28 -7.37
CA VAL A 126 -3.82 9.74 -6.00
C VAL A 126 -5.25 10.23 -5.93
N ARG A 127 -6.05 9.84 -4.93
CA ARG A 127 -7.44 10.32 -4.84
C ARG A 127 -7.51 11.86 -4.70
N TYR A 128 -8.43 12.47 -5.44
CA TYR A 128 -8.76 13.89 -5.39
C TYR A 128 -9.26 14.28 -3.99
N GLY A 129 -8.69 15.35 -3.41
CA GLY A 129 -9.03 15.84 -2.06
C GLY A 129 -8.13 15.33 -0.92
N ASN A 130 -7.02 14.63 -1.19
CA ASN A 130 -6.18 14.05 -0.14
C ASN A 130 -5.27 15.09 0.57
N VAL A 131 -5.73 15.55 1.72
CA VAL A 131 -4.92 15.87 2.90
C VAL A 131 -4.43 14.51 3.44
N THR A 132 -3.12 14.24 3.38
CA THR A 132 -2.42 13.00 3.81
C THR A 132 -3.30 11.93 4.49
N ALA A 133 -3.65 10.86 3.76
CA ALA A 133 -4.45 9.72 4.22
C ALA A 133 -3.92 9.08 5.52
N CYS A 134 -2.61 9.16 5.75
CA CYS A 134 -1.93 8.68 6.94
C CYS A 134 -1.35 9.86 7.75
N PRO A 135 -1.29 9.76 9.09
CA PRO A 135 -0.95 10.85 10.01
C PRO A 135 0.53 11.31 9.99
N GLY A 136 1.35 10.85 9.06
CA GLY A 136 2.74 11.32 8.97
C GLY A 136 3.58 10.63 7.90
N TYR A 137 4.84 11.08 7.82
CA TYR A 137 5.88 10.48 6.98
C TYR A 137 6.20 9.05 7.43
N ASN A 138 6.61 8.18 6.49
CA ASN A 138 6.94 6.76 6.68
C ASN A 138 5.73 5.82 6.91
N TYR A 139 4.51 6.33 6.82
CA TYR A 139 3.34 5.46 6.63
C TYR A 139 3.13 5.19 5.15
N VAL A 140 2.62 3.99 4.87
CA VAL A 140 2.27 3.54 3.53
C VAL A 140 0.80 3.17 3.51
N TYR A 141 0.02 3.86 2.69
CA TYR A 141 -1.42 3.65 2.60
C TYR A 141 -1.73 2.44 1.71
N TYR A 142 -2.55 1.51 2.22
CA TYR A 142 -3.09 0.40 1.44
C TYR A 142 -4.59 0.65 1.17
N PRO A 143 -4.95 1.11 -0.04
CA PRO A 143 -6.33 1.50 -0.36
C PRO A 143 -7.39 0.40 -0.13
N PRO A 144 -7.15 -0.88 -0.47
CA PRO A 144 -8.20 -1.91 -0.35
C PRO A 144 -8.76 -2.11 1.06
N THR A 145 -7.94 -1.93 2.09
CA THR A 145 -8.38 -2.06 3.50
C THR A 145 -8.50 -0.72 4.21
N ASN A 146 -8.21 0.39 3.53
CA ASN A 146 -8.17 1.74 4.10
C ASN A 146 -7.27 1.84 5.34
N LYS A 147 -6.18 1.06 5.35
CA LYS A 147 -5.19 1.01 6.44
C LYS A 147 -3.90 1.71 6.03
N CYS A 148 -3.17 2.19 7.03
CA CYS A 148 -1.82 2.71 6.86
C CYS A 148 -0.85 1.85 7.65
N TYR A 149 0.26 1.45 7.01
CA TYR A 149 1.29 0.61 7.61
C TYR A 149 2.59 1.38 7.84
N LYS A 150 3.28 1.08 8.94
CA LYS A 150 4.60 1.63 9.23
C LYS A 150 5.45 0.58 9.94
N GLY A 151 6.66 0.38 9.44
CA GLY A 151 7.67 -0.41 10.14
C GLY A 151 8.40 0.44 11.17
N LEU A 152 8.69 -0.18 12.31
CA LEU A 152 9.46 0.38 13.41
C LEU A 152 10.63 -0.56 13.72
N ARG A 153 11.69 0.02 14.27
CA ARG A 153 12.94 -0.70 14.55
C ARG A 153 13.28 -0.60 16.04
N TYR A 154 12.68 -1.47 16.82
CA TYR A 154 13.00 -1.63 18.23
C TYR A 154 13.30 -3.09 18.53
N VAL A 155 14.22 -3.31 19.48
CA VAL A 155 14.53 -4.66 19.97
C VAL A 155 13.66 -4.92 21.17
N GLU A 156 12.54 -5.61 20.96
CA GLU A 156 11.53 -5.78 22.00
C GLU A 156 10.68 -7.04 21.82
N ASP A 157 9.98 -7.42 22.89
CA ASP A 157 9.04 -8.54 22.88
C ASP A 157 7.69 -8.15 22.25
N TRP A 158 6.90 -9.16 21.89
CA TRP A 158 5.62 -8.98 21.20
C TRP A 158 4.64 -8.05 21.93
N ASN A 159 4.57 -8.09 23.27
CA ASN A 159 3.62 -7.26 24.01
C ASN A 159 4.06 -5.80 24.04
N SER A 160 5.37 -5.56 24.13
CA SER A 160 5.96 -4.22 24.04
C SER A 160 5.71 -3.60 22.65
N ALA A 161 5.90 -4.39 21.59
CA ALA A 161 5.62 -3.96 20.22
C ALA A 161 4.15 -3.63 19.97
N GLU A 162 3.23 -4.48 20.47
CA GLU A 162 1.79 -4.18 20.41
C GLU A 162 1.44 -2.91 21.17
N TYR A 163 1.99 -2.73 22.37
CA TYR A 163 1.79 -1.52 23.16
C TYR A 163 2.29 -0.25 22.43
N ASP A 164 3.42 -0.32 21.75
CA ASP A 164 3.94 0.81 20.98
C ASP A 164 3.06 1.14 19.77
N CYS A 165 2.56 0.15 19.03
CA CYS A 165 1.58 0.39 17.98
C CYS A 165 0.26 1.00 18.51
N GLN A 166 -0.20 0.57 19.69
CA GLN A 166 -1.36 1.16 20.37
C GLN A 166 -1.15 2.62 20.74
N ARG A 167 0.08 3.02 21.11
CA ARG A 167 0.41 4.44 21.37
C ARG A 167 0.32 5.31 20.12
N TYR A 168 0.49 4.74 18.93
CA TYR A 168 0.23 5.41 17.66
C TYR A 168 -1.24 5.37 17.23
N GLY A 169 -2.14 4.84 18.06
CA GLY A 169 -3.58 4.76 17.79
C GLY A 169 -3.96 3.56 16.90
N GLY A 170 -3.14 2.50 16.91
CA GLY A 170 -3.34 1.32 16.08
C GLY A 170 -3.02 0.01 16.79
N HIS A 171 -2.63 -0.97 15.99
CA HIS A 171 -2.23 -2.30 16.45
C HIS A 171 -1.00 -2.74 15.64
N LEU A 172 -0.34 -3.82 16.07
CA LEU A 172 0.50 -4.56 15.14
C LEU A 172 -0.32 -4.96 13.90
N ALA A 173 0.34 -5.15 12.76
CA ALA A 173 -0.35 -5.38 11.50
C ALA A 173 -1.10 -6.71 11.48
N SER A 174 -2.32 -6.69 10.94
CA SER A 174 -3.09 -7.86 10.54
C SER A 174 -3.15 -7.96 9.01
N LEU A 175 -2.57 -9.03 8.46
CA LEU A 175 -2.40 -9.22 7.02
C LEU A 175 -3.35 -10.31 6.52
N ASN A 176 -4.41 -9.92 5.83
CA ASN A 176 -5.57 -10.77 5.53
C ASN A 176 -5.68 -11.19 4.06
N SER A 177 -4.71 -10.84 3.21
CA SER A 177 -4.67 -11.26 1.82
C SER A 177 -3.25 -11.35 1.25
N LEU A 178 -3.09 -12.12 0.17
CA LEU A 178 -1.84 -12.23 -0.59
C LEU A 178 -1.40 -10.92 -1.28
N LYS A 179 -2.30 -9.95 -1.43
CA LYS A 179 -1.93 -8.65 -2.00
C LYS A 179 -1.39 -7.72 -0.90
N GLU A 180 -2.04 -7.77 0.26
CA GLU A 180 -1.66 -6.99 1.44
C GLU A 180 -0.31 -7.44 2.01
N ASP A 181 -0.04 -8.75 2.14
CA ASP A 181 1.26 -9.26 2.61
C ASP A 181 2.40 -8.83 1.65
N ILE A 182 2.21 -8.96 0.34
CA ILE A 182 3.19 -8.55 -0.69
C ILE A 182 3.41 -7.04 -0.64
N PHE A 183 2.34 -6.25 -0.52
CA PHE A 183 2.43 -4.79 -0.42
C PHE A 183 3.24 -4.37 0.80
N VAL A 184 2.93 -4.93 1.97
CA VAL A 184 3.65 -4.65 3.21
C VAL A 184 5.11 -5.12 3.11
N ALA A 185 5.37 -6.32 2.59
CA ALA A 185 6.73 -6.82 2.36
C ALA A 185 7.59 -5.87 1.51
N ILE A 186 7.11 -5.51 0.30
CA ILE A 186 7.86 -4.65 -0.63
C ILE A 186 8.13 -3.28 0.00
N THR A 187 7.15 -2.73 0.69
CA THR A 187 7.28 -1.40 1.29
C THR A 187 8.25 -1.39 2.47
N GLN A 188 8.25 -2.42 3.33
CA GLN A 188 9.22 -2.54 4.42
C GLN A 188 10.67 -2.69 3.94
N VAL A 189 10.92 -3.52 2.92
CA VAL A 189 12.27 -3.70 2.34
C VAL A 189 12.90 -2.37 1.93
N ILE A 190 12.09 -1.45 1.40
CA ILE A 190 12.61 -0.24 0.75
C ILE A 190 12.65 0.95 1.69
N TYR A 191 11.70 1.07 2.63
CA TYR A 191 11.74 2.13 3.63
C TYR A 191 12.70 1.82 4.78
N GLN A 192 12.98 0.54 5.00
CA GLN A 192 13.77 0.08 6.14
C GLN A 192 14.72 -1.05 5.72
N PRO A 193 15.67 -0.79 4.78
CA PRO A 193 16.56 -1.82 4.23
C PRO A 193 17.53 -2.42 5.26
N TYR A 194 17.57 -1.86 6.46
CA TYR A 194 18.41 -2.29 7.58
C TYR A 194 17.65 -3.02 8.69
N LEU A 195 16.34 -3.25 8.54
CA LEU A 195 15.58 -4.10 9.47
C LEU A 195 16.03 -5.55 9.32
N ASP A 196 16.06 -6.30 10.42
CA ASP A 196 16.22 -7.75 10.32
C ASP A 196 14.96 -8.37 9.73
N ASN A 197 15.16 -9.51 9.06
CA ASN A 197 14.15 -10.13 8.20
C ASN A 197 12.79 -10.40 8.86
N LEU A 198 12.71 -10.47 10.19
CA LEU A 198 11.51 -10.81 10.95
C LEU A 198 10.96 -9.62 11.71
N GLN A 199 9.66 -9.40 11.58
CA GLN A 199 8.94 -8.30 12.21
C GLN A 199 7.76 -8.82 13.01
N TRP A 200 7.46 -8.20 14.15
CA TRP A 200 6.22 -8.51 14.88
C TRP A 200 4.97 -8.13 14.07
N ILE A 201 3.95 -8.98 14.17
CA ILE A 201 2.59 -8.78 13.65
C ILE A 201 1.58 -9.19 14.73
N VAL A 202 0.31 -8.78 14.63
CA VAL A 202 -0.67 -8.93 15.73
C VAL A 202 -1.19 -10.36 15.92
N LEU A 203 -0.57 -11.32 15.24
CA LEU A 203 -0.94 -12.72 15.27
C LEU A 203 -0.52 -13.39 16.58
N LYS A 204 -1.46 -14.07 17.25
CA LYS A 204 -1.22 -14.76 18.53
C LYS A 204 -2.04 -16.04 18.61
N TYR A 205 -1.49 -17.07 19.27
CA TYR A 205 -2.22 -18.29 19.57
C TYR A 205 -3.20 -18.09 20.73
N SER A 206 -4.46 -18.42 20.49
CA SER A 206 -5.52 -18.38 21.49
C SER A 206 -5.68 -19.74 22.16
N ASN A 207 -5.44 -19.79 23.47
CA ASN A 207 -5.63 -21.00 24.27
C ASN A 207 -7.11 -21.42 24.38
N THR A 208 -8.04 -20.51 24.11
CA THR A 208 -9.48 -20.75 24.20
C THR A 208 -10.00 -21.44 22.94
N THR A 209 -9.67 -20.88 21.76
CA THR A 209 -10.13 -21.41 20.46
C THR A 209 -9.18 -22.45 19.87
N LYS A 210 -7.98 -22.58 20.45
CA LYS A 210 -6.90 -23.49 20.02
C LYS A 210 -6.39 -23.17 18.61
N GLN A 211 -6.45 -21.90 18.20
CA GLN A 211 -6.04 -21.44 16.87
C GLN A 211 -5.21 -20.15 16.96
N PHE A 212 -4.47 -19.83 15.90
CA PHE A 212 -3.87 -18.51 15.73
C PHE A 212 -4.93 -17.50 15.29
N GLU A 213 -4.94 -16.33 15.92
CA GLU A 213 -5.90 -15.27 15.72
C GLU A 213 -5.20 -13.91 15.67
N TRP A 214 -5.78 -12.95 14.96
CA TRP A 214 -5.33 -11.56 15.03
C TRP A 214 -5.87 -10.93 16.32
N SER A 215 -4.97 -10.41 17.16
CA SER A 215 -5.35 -9.87 18.48
C SER A 215 -6.11 -8.55 18.41
N ASP A 216 -6.10 -7.88 17.25
CA ASP A 216 -6.92 -6.70 16.93
C ASP A 216 -8.41 -7.05 16.67
N GLY A 217 -8.76 -8.34 16.65
CA GLY A 217 -10.10 -8.83 16.34
C GLY A 217 -10.40 -9.00 14.85
N SER A 218 -9.42 -8.77 13.97
CA SER A 218 -9.57 -8.99 12.54
C SER A 218 -9.81 -10.49 12.22
N PRO A 219 -10.58 -10.81 11.15
CA PRO A 219 -10.83 -12.20 10.78
C PRO A 219 -9.56 -12.95 10.40
N ALA A 220 -9.23 -14.01 11.13
CA ALA A 220 -8.08 -14.89 10.90
C ALA A 220 -8.30 -15.90 9.76
N THR A 221 -8.65 -15.43 8.55
CA THR A 221 -9.04 -16.28 7.41
C THR A 221 -7.90 -16.58 6.43
N TYR A 222 -6.75 -15.95 6.61
CA TYR A 222 -5.61 -16.06 5.70
C TYR A 222 -4.31 -16.24 6.49
N PHE A 223 -3.55 -17.28 6.17
CA PHE A 223 -2.21 -17.51 6.71
C PHE A 223 -1.27 -18.02 5.64
N ARG A 224 -0.11 -17.38 5.51
CA ARG A 224 0.95 -17.78 4.57
C ARG A 224 2.18 -18.27 5.33
N TRP A 225 2.01 -19.34 6.10
CA TRP A 225 3.09 -19.93 6.90
C TRP A 225 4.30 -20.29 6.04
N ALA A 226 5.50 -20.07 6.59
CA ALA A 226 6.74 -20.59 6.04
C ALA A 226 6.77 -22.13 6.21
N GLN A 227 7.59 -22.80 5.39
CA GLN A 227 7.73 -24.25 5.49
C GLN A 227 8.23 -24.65 6.89
N GLY A 228 7.54 -25.60 7.52
CA GLY A 228 7.87 -26.05 8.89
C GLY A 228 7.25 -25.20 10.01
N PHE A 229 6.37 -24.25 9.67
CA PHE A 229 5.62 -23.44 10.62
C PHE A 229 4.11 -23.73 10.55
N PRO A 230 3.36 -23.56 11.67
CA PRO A 230 3.85 -23.19 12.99
C PRO A 230 4.71 -24.29 13.65
N GLN A 231 5.71 -23.89 14.42
CA GLN A 231 6.60 -24.76 15.20
C GLN A 231 5.93 -25.22 16.48
N GLU A 232 6.15 -26.49 16.82
CA GLU A 232 5.69 -27.13 18.04
C GLU A 232 6.80 -27.19 19.12
N PRO A 233 6.43 -27.22 20.42
CA PRO A 233 5.08 -27.09 20.95
C PRO A 233 4.58 -25.64 20.87
N ILE A 234 3.32 -25.42 20.43
CA ILE A 234 2.75 -24.06 20.30
C ILE A 234 2.86 -23.22 21.58
N SER A 235 2.81 -23.84 22.76
CA SER A 235 2.98 -23.16 24.05
C SER A 235 4.30 -22.40 24.18
N SER A 236 5.35 -22.87 23.51
CA SER A 236 6.66 -22.22 23.50
C SER A 236 6.73 -21.10 22.47
N TYR A 237 5.92 -21.15 21.41
CA TYR A 237 5.94 -20.22 20.27
C TYR A 237 4.56 -19.64 19.96
N PRO A 238 3.95 -18.86 20.88
CA PRO A 238 2.56 -18.44 20.74
C PRO A 238 2.38 -17.17 19.90
N TYR A 239 3.44 -16.48 19.49
CA TYR A 239 3.35 -15.17 18.80
C TYR A 239 3.73 -15.29 17.34
N GLY A 240 3.09 -14.53 16.45
CA GLY A 240 3.41 -14.52 15.03
C GLY A 240 4.40 -13.44 14.64
N ALA A 241 5.26 -13.77 13.67
CA ALA A 241 6.22 -12.88 13.04
C ALA A 241 6.05 -12.94 11.52
N PHE A 242 6.28 -11.81 10.87
CA PHE A 242 6.27 -11.67 9.42
C PHE A 242 7.70 -11.58 8.89
N ASN A 243 8.02 -12.43 7.92
CA ASN A 243 9.24 -12.30 7.16
C ASN A 243 9.00 -11.40 5.95
N PHE A 244 9.51 -10.17 5.97
CA PHE A 244 9.24 -9.23 4.88
C PHE A 244 9.99 -9.57 3.58
N HIS A 245 11.03 -10.42 3.61
CA HIS A 245 11.73 -10.83 2.39
C HIS A 245 10.97 -11.91 1.63
N SER A 246 10.39 -12.89 2.34
CA SER A 246 9.61 -13.97 1.73
C SER A 246 8.10 -13.69 1.68
N GLY A 247 7.61 -12.74 2.47
CA GLY A 247 6.18 -12.49 2.67
C GLY A 247 5.49 -13.59 3.48
N GLN A 248 6.22 -14.40 4.25
CA GLN A 248 5.68 -15.56 4.95
C GLN A 248 5.62 -15.38 6.46
N PHE A 249 4.74 -16.14 7.10
CA PHE A 249 4.49 -16.07 8.54
C PHE A 249 5.28 -17.16 9.28
N LEU A 250 5.77 -16.80 10.46
CA LEU A 250 6.45 -17.69 11.40
C LEU A 250 5.80 -17.51 12.77
N ASN A 251 5.89 -18.51 13.64
CA ASN A 251 5.60 -18.31 15.06
C ASN A 251 6.91 -18.27 15.85
N PHE A 252 6.92 -17.49 16.92
CA PHE A 252 8.11 -17.06 17.64
C PHE A 252 7.92 -17.19 19.14
N GLU A 253 9.04 -17.35 19.85
CA GLU A 253 9.06 -17.78 21.23
C GLU A 253 8.49 -16.74 22.20
N ALA A 254 7.85 -17.22 23.27
CA ALA A 254 7.36 -16.35 24.32
C ALA A 254 8.53 -15.71 25.09
N GLY A 255 8.56 -14.37 25.17
CA GLY A 255 9.64 -13.62 25.83
C GLY A 255 10.89 -13.43 24.96
N GLY A 256 10.88 -13.94 23.72
CA GLY A 256 11.88 -13.58 22.73
C GLY A 256 11.68 -12.14 22.24
N ALA A 257 12.74 -11.57 21.67
CA ALA A 257 12.71 -10.23 21.09
C ALA A 257 13.03 -10.28 19.59
N LEU A 258 12.27 -9.52 18.80
CA LEU A 258 12.61 -9.21 17.41
C LEU A 258 13.12 -7.77 17.35
N THR A 259 13.76 -7.42 16.23
CA THR A 259 14.38 -6.10 16.04
C THR A 259 13.51 -5.13 15.23
N GLY A 260 12.26 -5.50 14.98
CA GLY A 260 11.26 -4.58 14.49
C GLY A 260 9.84 -5.10 14.55
N GLU A 261 8.93 -4.18 14.31
CA GLU A 261 7.50 -4.42 14.26
C GLU A 261 6.84 -3.65 13.12
N ILE A 262 5.68 -4.14 12.67
CA ILE A 262 4.86 -3.43 11.69
C ILE A 262 3.58 -3.00 12.39
N CYS A 263 3.38 -1.69 12.50
CA CYS A 263 2.13 -1.13 13.00
C CYS A 263 1.17 -0.85 11.84
N GLU A 264 -0.12 -1.04 12.11
CA GLU A 264 -1.22 -0.58 11.28
C GLU A 264 -2.12 0.39 12.04
N ILE A 265 -2.70 1.35 11.30
CA ILE A 265 -3.71 2.28 11.80
C ILE A 265 -4.80 2.46 10.73
N ALA A 266 -6.00 2.81 11.16
CA ALA A 266 -7.04 3.25 10.23
C ALA A 266 -6.64 4.58 9.57
N SER A 267 -6.91 4.71 8.28
CA SER A 267 -6.77 5.99 7.58
C SER A 267 -7.72 7.04 8.17
N ASN A 268 -7.25 8.29 8.26
CA ASN A 268 -8.07 9.42 8.72
C ASN A 268 -9.06 9.91 7.66
N PHE A 269 -9.08 9.27 6.49
CA PHE A 269 -10.01 9.58 5.41
C PHE A 269 -11.43 9.16 5.82
N LYS A 270 -12.30 10.14 6.05
CA LYS A 270 -13.75 9.92 6.14
C LYS A 270 -14.34 10.06 4.75
N VAL A 271 -14.93 8.97 4.24
CA VAL A 271 -15.75 8.95 3.02
C VAL A 271 -16.99 9.80 3.22
#